data_AF-A0A920UZ26-F1
#
_entry.id   AF-A0A920UZ26-F1
#
_cell.length_a   1.000
_cell.length_b   1.000
_cell.length_c   1.000
_cell.angle_alpha   90.00
_cell.angle_beta   90.00
_cell.angle_gamma   90.00
#
_symmetry.space_group_name_H-M   'P 1'
#
loop_
_entity.id
_entity.type
_entity.pdbx_description
1 polymer ?
#
loop_
_entity_poly.entity_id
_entity_poly.type
_entity_poly.pdbx_seq_one_letter_code
_entity_poly.pdbx_strand_id
1 'polypeptide(L)'
;MCLWSGGGSALLTLPGFGVSLEDKQLINLQLLKSGAGITEINCVRKHLSAIKGGRLAEAASGARIESLIISDVAGDDLAVIASGPTVGDPTSCTDALGILQHYDIKVPSTLTDMLKAGISETPWPDDPLFEQTRHPIVASGLQSLAAAMSLAESQGFRVISLGDEI
;
A
#
# COMPACT_ATOMS: atom_id res chain seq x y z
N MET A 1 8.28 16.50 1.68
CA MET A 1 9.21 15.39 1.98
C MET A 1 8.47 14.41 2.88
N CYS A 2 8.53 13.13 2.56
CA CYS A 2 7.88 12.03 3.26
C CYS A 2 8.94 10.97 3.63
N LEU A 3 8.87 10.43 4.84
CA LEU A 3 9.78 9.39 5.33
C LEU A 3 8.96 8.14 5.64
N TRP A 4 9.26 7.05 4.96
CA TRP A 4 8.51 5.80 5.05
C TRP A 4 9.35 4.69 5.66
N SER A 5 8.73 3.94 6.55
CA SER A 5 9.30 2.74 7.16
C SER A 5 8.18 1.74 7.46
N GLY A 6 8.55 0.55 7.92
CA GLY A 6 7.61 -0.48 8.33
C GLY A 6 6.55 0.01 9.33
N GLY A 7 5.35 -0.57 9.24
CA GLY A 7 4.22 -0.22 10.11
C GLY A 7 3.40 1.00 9.69
N GLY A 8 3.80 1.75 8.65
CA GLY A 8 3.06 2.93 8.15
C GLY A 8 1.58 2.63 7.81
N SER A 9 1.29 1.40 7.39
CA SER A 9 -0.05 0.89 7.14
C SER A 9 -1.02 1.07 8.33
N ALA A 10 -0.53 0.86 9.55
CA ALA A 10 -1.30 0.97 10.78
C ALA A 10 -1.22 2.40 11.37
N LEU A 11 -0.02 2.97 11.41
CA LEU A 11 0.25 4.28 12.03
C LEU A 11 -0.36 5.45 11.23
N LEU A 12 -0.45 5.34 9.90
CA LEU A 12 -1.03 6.36 9.04
C LEU A 12 -2.42 5.94 8.57
N THR A 13 -3.42 6.14 9.44
CA THR A 13 -4.80 5.76 9.17
C THR A 13 -5.73 6.97 9.21
N LEU A 14 -6.35 7.25 8.06
CA LEU A 14 -7.45 8.19 7.94
C LEU A 14 -8.59 7.48 7.20
N PRO A 15 -9.72 7.17 7.85
CA PRO A 15 -10.90 6.62 7.17
C PRO A 15 -11.37 7.55 6.03
N GLY A 16 -11.82 6.96 4.93
CA GLY A 16 -12.38 7.71 3.79
C GLY A 16 -13.87 7.98 3.94
N PHE A 17 -14.37 9.02 3.27
CA PHE A 17 -15.78 9.29 2.94
C PHE A 17 -16.85 8.53 3.76
N GLY A 18 -17.21 9.04 4.94
CA GLY A 18 -18.32 8.48 5.72
C GLY A 18 -18.10 7.08 6.32
N VAL A 19 -16.89 6.52 6.21
CA VAL A 19 -16.48 5.28 6.88
C VAL A 19 -15.94 5.63 8.26
N SER A 20 -16.45 4.98 9.30
CA SER A 20 -15.88 5.13 10.64
C SER A 20 -14.58 4.33 10.79
N LEU A 21 -13.75 4.68 11.79
CA LEU A 21 -12.57 3.87 12.11
C LEU A 21 -12.98 2.45 12.54
N GLU A 22 -14.09 2.32 13.24
CA GLU A 22 -14.64 1.03 13.69
C GLU A 22 -15.05 0.15 12.50
N ASP A 23 -15.77 0.69 11.53
CA ASP A 23 -16.13 -0.02 10.30
C ASP A 23 -14.88 -0.51 9.57
N LYS A 24 -13.87 0.37 9.44
CA LYS A 24 -12.60 0.03 8.79
C LYS A 24 -11.87 -1.10 9.51
N GLN A 25 -11.86 -1.11 10.84
CA GLN A 25 -11.26 -2.18 11.64
C GLN A 25 -12.03 -3.50 11.49
N LEU A 26 -13.36 -3.44 11.54
CA LEU A 26 -14.24 -4.59 11.45
C LEU A 26 -14.16 -5.26 10.07
N ILE A 27 -14.20 -4.47 8.99
CA ILE A 27 -14.04 -4.96 7.61
C ILE A 27 -12.67 -5.65 7.45
N ASN A 28 -11.60 -5.01 7.92
CA ASN A 28 -10.25 -5.58 7.84
C ASN A 28 -10.15 -6.90 8.60
N LEU A 29 -10.75 -6.98 9.80
CA LEU A 29 -10.78 -8.21 10.59
C LEU A 29 -11.57 -9.33 9.89
N GLN A 30 -12.70 -9.00 9.27
CA GLN A 30 -13.50 -9.98 8.54
C GLN A 30 -12.73 -10.52 7.33
N LEU A 31 -12.10 -9.65 6.53
CA LEU A 31 -11.28 -10.09 5.39
C LEU A 31 -10.14 -11.02 5.82
N LEU A 32 -9.44 -10.69 6.91
CA LEU A 32 -8.40 -11.57 7.48
C LEU A 32 -8.95 -12.93 7.89
N LYS A 33 -10.13 -12.98 8.52
CA LYS A 33 -10.78 -14.22 8.95
C LYS A 33 -11.29 -15.06 7.77
N SER A 34 -11.63 -14.41 6.66
CA SER A 34 -12.10 -15.08 5.43
C SER A 34 -10.96 -15.68 4.61
N GLY A 35 -9.70 -15.43 4.98
CA GLY A 35 -8.53 -15.93 4.24
C GLY A 35 -8.23 -15.13 2.98
N ALA A 36 -8.70 -13.88 2.88
CA ALA A 36 -8.43 -13.03 1.73
C ALA A 36 -6.94 -12.79 1.54
N GLY A 37 -6.49 -12.75 0.28
CA GLY A 37 -5.11 -12.46 -0.07
C GLY A 37 -4.71 -11.04 0.35
N ILE A 38 -3.42 -10.83 0.65
CA ILE A 38 -2.93 -9.51 1.09
C ILE A 38 -3.16 -8.41 0.04
N THR A 39 -3.10 -8.75 -1.24
CA THR A 39 -3.39 -7.83 -2.35
C THR A 39 -4.85 -7.40 -2.36
N GLU A 40 -5.78 -8.33 -2.15
CA GLU A 40 -7.22 -8.07 -2.04
C GLU A 40 -7.55 -7.23 -0.82
N ILE A 41 -6.96 -7.58 0.34
CA ILE A 41 -7.09 -6.79 1.57
C ILE A 41 -6.59 -5.36 1.33
N ASN A 42 -5.45 -5.20 0.68
CA ASN A 42 -4.88 -3.88 0.40
C ASN A 42 -5.74 -3.08 -0.58
N CYS A 43 -6.31 -3.71 -1.61
CA CYS A 43 -7.28 -3.08 -2.51
C CYS A 43 -8.44 -2.46 -1.70
N VAL A 44 -9.14 -3.26 -0.89
CA VAL A 44 -10.25 -2.76 -0.07
C VAL A 44 -9.76 -1.66 0.88
N ARG A 45 -8.62 -1.84 1.56
CA ARG A 45 -8.09 -0.85 2.52
C ARG A 45 -7.79 0.50 1.88
N LYS A 46 -7.31 0.55 0.62
CA LYS A 46 -7.04 1.81 -0.09
C LYS A 46 -8.34 2.54 -0.42
N HIS A 47 -9.33 1.84 -0.99
CA HIS A 47 -10.65 2.42 -1.29
C HIS A 47 -11.48 2.79 -0.05
N LEU A 48 -11.08 2.38 1.16
CA LEU A 48 -11.68 2.84 2.43
C LEU A 48 -10.83 3.89 3.17
N SER A 49 -9.87 4.53 2.52
CA SER A 49 -8.87 5.41 3.17
C SER A 49 -8.77 6.76 2.49
N ALA A 50 -8.83 7.87 3.22
CA ALA A 50 -8.58 9.20 2.64
C ALA A 50 -7.09 9.53 2.46
N ILE A 51 -6.16 8.61 2.78
CA ILE A 51 -4.71 8.87 2.75
C ILE A 51 -3.87 7.81 2.04
N LYS A 52 -4.44 6.64 1.73
CA LYS A 52 -3.73 5.52 1.08
C LYS A 52 -4.04 5.52 -0.42
N GLY A 53 -3.29 4.74 -1.21
CA GLY A 53 -3.53 4.63 -2.66
C GLY A 53 -3.42 5.97 -3.37
N GLY A 54 -2.29 6.65 -3.22
CA GLY A 54 -1.99 7.91 -3.90
C GLY A 54 -2.64 9.15 -3.29
N ARG A 55 -3.60 9.01 -2.36
CA ARG A 55 -4.37 10.15 -1.82
C ARG A 55 -3.56 11.15 -1.01
N LEU A 56 -2.44 10.75 -0.41
CA LEU A 56 -1.54 11.74 0.20
C LEU A 56 -0.85 12.59 -0.87
N ALA A 57 -0.50 12.01 -2.01
CA ALA A 57 0.04 12.77 -3.14
C ALA A 57 -1.04 13.67 -3.77
N GLU A 58 -2.26 13.18 -3.93
CA GLU A 58 -3.40 13.96 -4.39
C GLU A 58 -3.66 15.19 -3.50
N ALA A 59 -3.68 15.00 -2.16
CA ALA A 59 -3.85 16.09 -1.21
C ALA A 59 -2.68 17.10 -1.22
N ALA A 60 -1.50 16.68 -1.66
CA ALA A 60 -0.30 17.52 -1.82
C ALA A 60 -0.07 17.95 -3.28
N SER A 61 -1.08 17.82 -4.15
CA SER A 61 -0.97 18.09 -5.57
C SER A 61 -0.42 19.50 -5.85
N GLY A 62 0.44 19.60 -6.86
CA GLY A 62 1.18 20.81 -7.20
C GLY A 62 2.48 21.02 -6.44
N ALA A 63 2.78 20.22 -5.41
CA ALA A 63 4.08 20.21 -4.74
C ALA A 63 4.94 19.04 -5.22
N ARG A 64 6.27 19.24 -5.20
CA ARG A 64 7.23 18.14 -5.37
C ARG A 64 7.23 17.24 -4.15
N ILE A 65 7.04 15.93 -4.36
CA ILE A 65 7.03 14.93 -3.29
C ILE A 65 8.30 14.08 -3.40
N GLU A 66 9.09 14.11 -2.33
CA GLU A 66 10.27 13.26 -2.15
C GLU A 66 9.97 12.28 -1.02
N SER A 67 9.87 10.99 -1.36
CA SER A 67 9.56 9.88 -0.45
C SER A 67 10.80 9.03 -0.24
N LEU A 68 11.48 9.18 0.90
CA LEU A 68 12.61 8.31 1.27
C LEU A 68 12.07 7.06 1.97
N ILE A 69 12.42 5.88 1.46
CA ILE A 69 11.79 4.62 1.85
C ILE A 69 12.79 3.65 2.47
N ILE A 70 12.45 3.16 3.67
CA ILE A 70 12.97 1.93 4.25
C ILE A 70 11.94 0.84 4.00
N SER A 71 12.25 -0.10 3.12
CA SER A 71 11.33 -1.16 2.72
C SER A 71 11.49 -2.40 3.60
N ASP A 72 10.36 -2.86 4.14
CA ASP A 72 10.18 -4.15 4.79
C ASP A 72 9.34 -5.11 3.93
N VAL A 73 9.14 -4.78 2.64
CA VAL A 73 8.32 -5.54 1.69
C VAL A 73 9.24 -6.27 0.71
N ALA A 74 9.08 -7.59 0.61
CA ALA A 74 9.78 -8.40 -0.38
C ALA A 74 9.46 -7.90 -1.80
N GLY A 75 10.48 -7.76 -2.65
CA GLY A 75 10.33 -7.21 -4.01
C GLY A 75 10.12 -5.69 -4.06
N ASP A 76 10.13 -5.00 -2.90
CA ASP A 76 10.16 -3.53 -2.82
C ASP A 76 8.98 -2.80 -3.52
N ASP A 77 7.81 -3.45 -3.61
CA ASP A 77 6.61 -2.86 -4.24
C ASP A 77 6.10 -1.63 -3.48
N LEU A 78 6.29 -0.46 -4.09
CA LEU A 78 5.92 0.85 -3.57
C LEU A 78 4.42 1.01 -3.31
N ALA A 79 3.55 0.34 -4.07
CA ALA A 79 2.10 0.40 -3.88
C ALA A 79 1.66 -0.40 -2.63
N VAL A 80 2.49 -1.33 -2.17
CA VAL A 80 2.26 -2.14 -0.96
C VAL A 80 2.86 -1.46 0.27
N ILE A 81 4.05 -0.86 0.17
CA ILE A 81 4.73 -0.17 1.27
C ILE A 81 3.82 0.93 1.83
N ALA A 82 3.48 0.83 3.12
CA ALA A 82 2.52 1.70 3.81
C ALA A 82 1.14 1.85 3.10
N SER A 83 0.79 0.92 2.20
CA SER A 83 -0.36 1.01 1.27
C SER A 83 -0.28 2.17 0.27
N GLY A 84 0.93 2.49 -0.20
CA GLY A 84 1.19 3.40 -1.31
C GLY A 84 0.56 4.79 -1.17
N PRO A 85 0.73 5.52 -0.05
CA PRO A 85 0.06 6.81 0.16
C PRO A 85 0.44 7.87 -0.91
N THR A 86 1.64 7.76 -1.49
CA THR A 86 2.15 8.66 -2.54
C THR A 86 2.35 7.96 -3.88
N VAL A 87 1.69 6.83 -4.11
CA VAL A 87 1.84 5.98 -5.30
C VAL A 87 0.45 5.65 -5.83
N GLY A 88 0.25 5.75 -7.14
CA GLY A 88 -1.05 5.43 -7.73
C GLY A 88 -1.46 3.97 -7.52
N ASP A 89 -2.76 3.74 -7.52
CA ASP A 89 -3.36 2.44 -7.22
C ASP A 89 -3.91 1.82 -8.50
N PRO A 90 -3.45 0.63 -8.92
CA PRO A 90 -3.96 -0.04 -10.12
C PRO A 90 -5.31 -0.76 -9.89
N THR A 91 -5.92 -0.64 -8.70
CA THR A 91 -7.23 -1.22 -8.40
C THR A 91 -8.33 -0.18 -8.45
N SER A 92 -9.57 -0.64 -8.62
CA SER A 92 -10.75 0.20 -8.71
C SER A 92 -11.75 -0.03 -7.57
N CYS A 93 -12.68 0.91 -7.40
CA CYS A 93 -13.84 0.71 -6.54
C CYS A 93 -14.64 -0.55 -6.87
N THR A 94 -14.68 -0.92 -8.15
CA THR A 94 -15.36 -2.15 -8.61
C THR A 94 -14.64 -3.39 -8.09
N ASP A 95 -13.30 -3.40 -8.09
CA ASP A 95 -12.50 -4.50 -7.53
C ASP A 95 -12.73 -4.63 -6.03
N ALA A 96 -12.67 -3.52 -5.30
CA ALA A 96 -12.93 -3.50 -3.85
C ALA A 96 -14.33 -4.03 -3.52
N LEU A 97 -15.34 -3.61 -4.28
CA LEU A 97 -16.71 -4.10 -4.12
C LEU A 97 -16.81 -5.60 -4.44
N GLY A 98 -16.15 -6.06 -5.51
CA GLY A 98 -16.09 -7.46 -5.89
C GLY A 98 -15.48 -8.35 -4.81
N ILE A 99 -14.39 -7.89 -4.18
CA ILE A 99 -13.73 -8.58 -3.07
C ILE A 99 -14.67 -8.68 -1.85
N LEU A 100 -15.31 -7.57 -1.46
CA LEU A 100 -16.26 -7.56 -0.35
C LEU A 100 -17.40 -8.56 -0.59
N GLN A 101 -17.91 -8.63 -1.82
CA GLN A 101 -18.96 -9.58 -2.21
C GLN A 101 -18.46 -11.03 -2.26
N HIS A 102 -17.26 -11.27 -2.80
CA HIS A 102 -16.67 -12.60 -2.91
C HIS A 102 -16.53 -13.29 -1.54
N TYR A 103 -16.14 -12.52 -0.52
CA TYR A 103 -15.95 -13.01 0.84
C TYR A 103 -17.18 -12.82 1.76
N ASP A 104 -18.34 -12.45 1.22
CA ASP A 104 -19.60 -12.17 1.96
C ASP A 104 -19.42 -11.19 3.15
N ILE A 105 -18.60 -10.16 2.95
CA ILE A 105 -18.27 -9.15 3.96
C ILE A 105 -19.39 -8.12 4.03
N LYS A 106 -20.12 -8.11 5.15
CA LYS A 106 -21.23 -7.19 5.35
C LYS A 106 -20.72 -5.79 5.69
N VAL A 107 -21.14 -4.82 4.90
CA VAL A 107 -20.81 -3.40 5.06
C VAL A 107 -22.06 -2.54 5.04
N PRO A 108 -22.04 -1.32 5.63
CA PRO A 108 -23.14 -0.38 5.51
C PRO A 108 -23.52 -0.12 4.04
N SER A 109 -24.81 0.08 3.77
CA SER A 109 -25.30 0.34 2.41
C SER A 109 -24.65 1.60 1.81
N THR A 110 -24.39 2.62 2.64
CA THR A 110 -23.69 3.84 2.24
C THR A 110 -22.30 3.58 1.66
N LEU A 111 -21.55 2.62 2.22
CA LEU A 111 -20.24 2.21 1.72
C LEU A 111 -20.38 1.47 0.38
N THR A 112 -21.39 0.61 0.27
CA THR A 112 -21.69 -0.10 -0.97
C THR A 112 -22.06 0.88 -2.09
N ASP A 113 -22.91 1.85 -1.81
CA ASP A 113 -23.38 2.84 -2.79
C ASP A 113 -22.24 3.77 -3.23
N MET A 114 -21.36 4.16 -2.29
CA MET A 114 -20.16 4.93 -2.59
C MET A 114 -19.21 4.19 -3.54
N LEU A 115 -18.91 2.91 -3.27
CA LEU A 115 -18.05 2.12 -4.14
C LEU A 115 -18.69 1.92 -5.53
N LYS A 116 -19.99 1.64 -5.59
CA LYS A 116 -20.72 1.53 -6.87
C LYS A 116 -20.70 2.83 -7.68
N ALA A 117 -20.76 3.98 -7.01
CA ALA A 117 -20.73 5.28 -7.64
C ALA A 117 -19.31 5.76 -8.02
N GLY A 118 -18.26 5.01 -7.67
CA GLY A 118 -16.87 5.42 -7.89
C GLY A 118 -16.44 6.63 -7.05
N ILE A 119 -17.18 6.99 -6.01
CA ILE A 119 -16.89 8.19 -5.20
C ILE A 119 -15.55 8.05 -4.46
N SER A 120 -15.17 6.83 -4.11
CA SER A 120 -13.89 6.55 -3.46
C SER A 120 -12.87 5.95 -4.41
N GLU A 121 -12.90 6.36 -5.68
CA GLU A 121 -11.84 5.98 -6.60
C GLU A 121 -10.49 6.57 -6.15
N THR A 122 -9.42 5.84 -6.44
CA THR A 122 -8.05 6.26 -6.15
C THR A 122 -7.37 6.72 -7.44
N PRO A 123 -6.39 7.63 -7.38
CA PRO A 123 -5.65 8.01 -8.57
C PRO A 123 -4.91 6.83 -9.20
N TRP A 124 -5.05 6.70 -10.52
CA TRP A 124 -4.40 5.64 -11.28
C TRP A 124 -2.88 5.85 -11.36
N PRO A 125 -2.07 4.80 -11.54
CA PRO A 125 -0.60 4.92 -11.57
C PRO A 125 -0.05 5.89 -12.63
N ASP A 126 -0.78 6.11 -13.71
CA ASP A 126 -0.43 7.01 -14.82
C ASP A 126 -1.00 8.43 -14.68
N ASP A 127 -1.62 8.76 -13.53
CA ASP A 127 -2.15 10.10 -13.29
C ASP A 127 -1.02 11.15 -13.30
N PRO A 128 -1.15 12.27 -14.05
CA PRO A 128 -0.17 13.34 -14.09
C PRO A 128 0.21 13.93 -12.72
N LEU A 129 -0.63 13.76 -11.70
CA LEU A 129 -0.31 14.19 -10.33
C LEU A 129 0.98 13.55 -9.79
N PHE A 130 1.39 12.40 -10.33
CA PHE A 130 2.60 11.69 -9.91
C PHE A 130 3.89 12.15 -10.62
N GLU A 131 3.81 13.02 -11.65
CA GLU A 131 4.98 13.48 -12.42
C GLU A 131 6.08 14.11 -11.55
N GLN A 132 5.70 14.76 -10.44
CA GLN A 132 6.63 15.41 -9.51
C GLN A 132 6.91 14.58 -8.25
N THR A 133 6.60 13.29 -8.29
CA THR A 133 6.80 12.37 -7.16
C THR A 133 8.00 11.45 -7.39
N ARG A 134 8.82 11.27 -6.35
CA ARG A 134 9.99 10.38 -6.37
C ARG A 134 10.02 9.52 -5.12
N HIS A 135 10.45 8.27 -5.28
CA HIS A 135 10.39 7.24 -4.25
C HIS A 135 11.72 6.48 -4.12
N PRO A 136 12.85 7.14 -3.82
CA PRO A 136 14.10 6.42 -3.60
C PRO A 136 14.01 5.46 -2.40
N ILE A 137 14.34 4.20 -2.64
CA ILE A 137 14.55 3.18 -1.61
C ILE A 137 15.97 3.35 -1.06
N VAL A 138 16.04 3.81 0.19
CA VAL A 138 17.30 4.12 0.87
C VAL A 138 17.79 2.99 1.77
N ALA A 139 16.90 2.04 2.10
CA ALA A 139 17.23 0.79 2.77
C ALA A 139 16.20 -0.28 2.40
N SER A 140 16.64 -1.50 2.11
CA SER A 140 15.77 -2.68 1.95
C SER A 140 16.45 -3.99 2.37
N GLY A 141 15.67 -5.08 2.41
CA GLY A 141 16.17 -6.43 2.67
C GLY A 141 17.22 -6.84 1.62
N LEU A 142 16.93 -6.61 0.34
CA LEU A 142 17.84 -6.89 -0.77
C LEU A 142 19.18 -6.13 -0.63
N GLN A 143 19.14 -4.84 -0.29
CA GLN A 143 20.36 -4.04 -0.08
C GLN A 143 21.19 -4.58 1.09
N SER A 144 20.53 -5.03 2.16
CA SER A 144 21.18 -5.61 3.33
C SER A 144 21.84 -6.96 3.00
N LEU A 145 21.15 -7.82 2.24
CA LEU A 145 21.69 -9.09 1.75
C LEU A 145 22.90 -8.85 0.84
N ALA A 146 22.81 -7.93 -0.12
CA ALA A 146 23.92 -7.60 -1.00
C ALA A 146 25.17 -7.16 -0.21
N ALA A 147 25.01 -6.31 0.80
CA ALA A 147 26.10 -5.88 1.67
C ALA A 147 26.72 -7.06 2.44
N ALA A 148 25.89 -7.95 2.98
CA ALA A 148 26.35 -9.15 3.70
C ALA A 148 27.10 -10.12 2.77
N MET A 149 26.61 -10.31 1.54
CA MET A 149 27.28 -11.13 0.52
C MET A 149 28.66 -10.57 0.19
N SER A 150 28.76 -9.28 -0.12
CA SER A 150 30.04 -8.63 -0.43
C SER A 150 31.05 -8.74 0.73
N LEU A 151 30.58 -8.61 1.97
CA LEU A 151 31.42 -8.79 3.14
C LEU A 151 31.94 -10.23 3.24
N ALA A 152 31.08 -11.24 3.11
CA ALA A 152 31.48 -12.64 3.19
C ALA A 152 32.45 -13.04 2.06
N GLU A 153 32.20 -12.57 0.83
CA GLU A 153 33.09 -12.79 -0.31
C GLU A 153 34.47 -12.15 -0.08
N SER A 154 34.53 -10.94 0.51
CA SER A 154 35.80 -10.28 0.85
C SER A 154 36.64 -11.06 1.88
N GLN A 155 35.99 -11.93 2.67
CA GLN A 155 36.64 -12.81 3.65
C GLN A 155 36.99 -14.19 3.05
N GLY A 156 36.79 -14.39 1.75
CA GLY A 156 37.12 -15.63 1.04
C GLY A 156 36.05 -16.72 1.11
N PHE A 157 34.84 -16.41 1.62
CA PHE A 157 33.73 -17.34 1.58
C PHE A 157 33.09 -17.36 0.19
N ARG A 158 32.72 -18.56 -0.28
CA ARG A 158 31.80 -18.69 -1.41
C ARG A 158 30.39 -18.44 -0.92
N VAL A 159 29.72 -17.43 -1.48
CA VAL A 159 28.34 -17.10 -1.14
C VAL A 159 27.38 -17.63 -2.20
N ILE A 160 26.23 -18.12 -1.76
CA ILE A 160 25.10 -18.47 -2.62
C ILE A 160 23.92 -17.65 -2.12
N SER A 161 23.51 -16.66 -2.89
CA SER A 161 22.29 -15.92 -2.59
C SER A 161 21.09 -16.77 -2.96
N LEU A 162 20.14 -16.86 -2.03
CA LEU A 162 18.87 -17.49 -2.29
C LEU A 162 17.78 -16.43 -2.60
N GLY A 163 18.07 -15.14 -2.40
CA GLY A 163 17.12 -14.02 -2.60
C GLY A 163 16.53 -13.49 -1.28
N ASP A 164 15.74 -12.43 -1.38
CA ASP A 164 15.03 -11.76 -0.29
C ASP A 164 13.55 -12.17 -0.13
N GLU A 165 13.11 -13.14 -0.95
CA GLU A 165 11.71 -13.60 -1.01
C GLU A 165 11.49 -15.01 -0.42
N ILE A 166 12.43 -15.52 0.41
CA ILE A 166 12.38 -16.87 1.01
C ILE A 166 11.90 -16.84 2.45
#